data_AF-A0A2C9ZQ10-F1
#
_entry.id   AF-A0A2C9ZQ10-F1
#
_cell.length_a   1.000
_cell.length_b   1.000
_cell.length_c   1.000
_cell.angle_alpha   90.00
_cell.angle_beta   90.00
_cell.angle_gamma   90.00
#
_symmetry.space_group_name_H-M   'P 1'
#
loop_
_entity.id
_entity.type
_entity.pdbx_description
1 polymer ?
#
loop_
_entity_poly.entity_id
_entity_poly.type
_entity_poly.pdbx_seq_one_letter_code
_entity_poly.pdbx_strand_id
1 'polypeptide(L)'
;MLGPASLRRVTSAHPRLLDAALAALVGSAGMLPVLFGRWPDGDRASGADAVAAVAAFLLLLARRRAPLPVLALTVLGEVAFTVLASQPSRALKITVLLVIYTVARTVPRRTALIAAGGTSLVLYAVITYAMGSAYSPEAGAVFAWTGMFAAVGGTVRTWRDYVAAVEERALRAEASKEAEARRRVAEERLRIARELHDVIAHHIALITIQAGVAGHFLRDRPDQADVALGHIRDGGRTVLDELGSLLHVLRQSGDASDETQPTEPVPGLSRLGGLLESLTAAGLSVRHRQAGRAPCRPPSTWPPTASSRRG
;
A
#
# COMPACT_ATOMS: atom_id res chain seq x y z
N MET A 1 -28.78 -7.23 -3.74
CA MET A 1 -27.70 -8.05 -4.33
C MET A 1 -26.36 -7.40 -3.97
N LEU A 2 -25.60 -7.98 -3.03
CA LEU A 2 -24.30 -7.45 -2.58
C LEU A 2 -23.21 -7.85 -3.57
N GLY A 3 -22.43 -6.88 -4.06
CA GLY A 3 -21.38 -7.10 -5.05
C GLY A 3 -20.19 -7.92 -4.53
N PRO A 4 -19.41 -8.57 -5.43
CA PRO A 4 -18.29 -9.44 -5.05
C PRO A 4 -17.20 -8.74 -4.21
N ALA A 5 -17.08 -7.41 -4.32
CA ALA A 5 -16.14 -6.60 -3.55
C ALA A 5 -16.54 -6.40 -2.08
N SER A 6 -17.84 -6.36 -1.75
CA SER A 6 -18.30 -6.25 -0.35
C SER A 6 -18.17 -7.58 0.39
N LEU A 7 -18.35 -8.71 -0.30
CA LEU A 7 -18.10 -10.04 0.25
C LEU A 7 -16.61 -10.22 0.62
N ARG A 8 -15.67 -9.72 -0.19
CA ARG A 8 -14.23 -9.77 0.14
C ARG A 8 -13.85 -8.96 1.38
N ARG A 9 -14.45 -7.78 1.61
CA ARG A 9 -14.17 -6.96 2.81
C ARG A 9 -14.77 -7.55 4.09
N VAL A 10 -15.96 -8.14 4.03
CA VAL A 10 -16.60 -8.77 5.20
C VAL A 10 -15.89 -10.08 5.57
N THR A 11 -15.46 -10.85 4.57
CA THR A 11 -14.74 -12.12 4.79
C THR A 11 -13.29 -11.93 5.27
N SER A 12 -12.65 -10.80 4.95
CA SER A 12 -11.33 -10.46 5.48
C SER A 12 -11.37 -9.89 6.90
N ALA A 13 -12.45 -9.18 7.27
CA ALA A 13 -12.57 -8.54 8.58
C ALA A 13 -12.84 -9.53 9.73
N HIS A 14 -13.54 -10.65 9.50
CA HIS A 14 -13.93 -11.58 10.57
C HIS A 14 -13.74 -13.06 10.21
N PRO A 15 -12.50 -13.54 10.07
CA PRO A 15 -12.22 -14.95 9.74
C PRO A 15 -12.80 -15.94 10.76
N ARG A 16 -12.93 -15.52 12.03
CA ARG A 16 -13.52 -16.32 13.11
C ARG A 16 -15.04 -16.49 12.97
N LEU A 17 -15.75 -15.51 12.42
CA LEU A 17 -17.19 -15.61 12.19
C LEU A 17 -17.50 -16.61 11.08
N LEU A 18 -16.70 -16.62 10.00
CA LEU A 18 -16.83 -17.64 8.95
C LEU A 18 -16.51 -19.05 9.46
N ASP A 19 -15.51 -19.19 10.33
CA ASP A 19 -15.21 -20.48 10.95
C ASP A 19 -16.33 -20.95 11.87
N ALA A 20 -16.87 -20.05 12.70
CA ALA A 20 -17.98 -20.36 13.58
C ALA A 20 -19.25 -20.69 12.79
N ALA A 21 -19.53 -19.96 11.70
CA ALA A 21 -20.64 -20.25 10.80
C ALA A 21 -20.47 -21.62 10.12
N LEU A 22 -19.26 -21.96 9.66
CA LEU A 22 -18.98 -23.26 9.04
C LEU A 22 -19.02 -24.40 10.07
N ALA A 23 -18.51 -24.18 11.28
CA ALA A 23 -18.63 -25.13 12.39
C ALA A 23 -20.11 -25.36 12.74
N ALA A 24 -20.89 -24.28 12.88
CA ALA A 24 -22.33 -24.34 13.16
C ALA A 24 -23.10 -25.04 12.03
N LEU A 25 -22.74 -24.78 10.77
CA LEU A 25 -23.33 -25.46 9.61
C LEU A 25 -23.08 -26.97 9.66
N VAL A 26 -21.83 -27.40 9.87
CA VAL A 26 -21.49 -28.83 9.92
C VAL A 26 -22.11 -29.51 11.15
N GLY A 27 -22.05 -28.86 12.31
CA GLY A 27 -22.64 -29.38 13.55
C GLY A 27 -24.16 -29.48 13.47
N SER A 28 -24.84 -28.44 12.97
CA SER A 28 -26.30 -28.45 12.78
C SER A 28 -26.74 -29.48 11.74
N ALA A 29 -26.01 -29.61 10.62
CA ALA A 29 -26.28 -30.64 9.61
C ALA A 29 -26.12 -32.06 10.18
N GLY A 30 -25.14 -32.29 11.06
CA GLY A 30 -24.98 -33.57 11.77
C GLY A 30 -26.04 -33.81 12.86
N MET A 31 -26.56 -32.75 13.48
CA MET A 31 -27.58 -32.83 14.54
C MET A 31 -29.00 -33.01 13.98
N LEU A 32 -29.26 -32.53 12.76
CA LEU A 32 -30.59 -32.55 12.14
C LEU A 32 -31.19 -33.98 12.08
N PRO A 33 -30.48 -35.01 11.60
CA PRO A 33 -30.98 -36.39 11.57
C PRO A 33 -31.29 -36.96 12.95
N VAL A 34 -30.56 -36.53 13.98
CA VAL A 34 -30.79 -36.95 15.38
C VAL A 34 -32.12 -36.41 15.88
N LEU A 35 -32.42 -35.13 15.58
CA LEU A 35 -33.68 -34.49 15.97
C LEU A 35 -34.89 -35.14 15.28
N PHE A 36 -34.73 -35.54 14.02
CA PHE A 36 -35.77 -36.25 13.25
C PHE A 36 -35.77 -37.77 13.48
N GLY A 37 -34.81 -38.29 14.26
CA GLY A 37 -34.64 -39.72 14.56
C GLY A 37 -34.19 -40.59 13.38
N ARG A 38 -33.92 -40.01 12.21
CA ARG A 38 -33.59 -40.74 10.98
C ARG A 38 -32.75 -39.90 10.01
N TRP A 39 -31.79 -40.54 9.37
CA TRP A 39 -31.01 -39.99 8.26
C TRP A 39 -31.82 -39.96 6.96
N PRO A 40 -31.48 -39.09 5.98
CA PRO A 40 -32.17 -39.02 4.70
C PRO A 40 -32.23 -40.36 3.95
N ASP A 41 -31.18 -41.18 4.09
CA ASP A 41 -31.07 -42.51 3.47
C ASP A 41 -31.95 -43.56 4.17
N GLY A 42 -32.43 -43.25 5.36
CA GLY A 42 -33.43 -44.02 6.09
C GLY A 42 -32.95 -44.70 7.37
N ASP A 43 -31.66 -44.64 7.66
CA ASP A 43 -31.08 -45.21 8.88
C ASP A 43 -31.56 -44.46 10.13
N ARG A 44 -31.76 -45.19 11.23
CA ARG A 44 -32.12 -44.56 12.51
C ARG A 44 -30.92 -43.81 13.06
N ALA A 45 -31.12 -42.55 13.43
CA ALA A 45 -30.08 -41.77 14.07
C ALA A 45 -29.92 -42.21 15.54
N SER A 46 -28.68 -42.35 15.99
CA SER A 46 -28.34 -42.79 17.34
C SER A 46 -27.86 -41.61 18.20
N GLY A 47 -27.91 -41.74 19.53
CA GLY A 47 -27.28 -40.78 20.44
C GLY A 47 -25.78 -40.62 20.19
N ALA A 48 -25.12 -41.65 19.64
CA ALA A 48 -23.73 -41.56 19.20
C ALA A 48 -23.53 -40.51 18.09
N ASP A 49 -24.48 -40.38 17.16
CA ASP A 49 -24.42 -39.38 16.08
C ASP A 49 -24.48 -37.95 16.65
N ALA A 50 -25.23 -37.75 17.73
CA ALA A 50 -25.31 -36.47 18.43
C ALA A 50 -23.94 -36.09 19.04
N VAL A 51 -23.28 -37.06 19.69
CA VAL A 51 -21.94 -36.87 20.25
C VAL A 51 -20.93 -36.56 19.16
N ALA A 52 -20.99 -37.27 18.03
CA ALA A 52 -20.14 -37.03 16.87
C ALA A 52 -20.37 -35.63 16.26
N ALA A 53 -21.61 -35.17 16.16
CA ALA A 53 -21.95 -33.84 15.66
C ALA A 53 -21.44 -32.71 16.58
N VAL A 54 -21.55 -32.88 17.91
CA VAL A 54 -21.01 -31.94 18.89
C VAL A 54 -19.47 -31.93 18.85
N ALA A 55 -18.84 -33.11 18.77
CA ALA A 55 -17.40 -33.22 18.64
C ALA A 55 -16.90 -32.53 17.35
N ALA A 56 -17.57 -32.77 16.22
CA ALA A 56 -17.29 -32.09 14.96
C ALA A 56 -17.34 -30.56 15.08
N PHE A 57 -18.39 -30.03 15.72
CA PHE A 57 -18.52 -28.59 15.97
C PHE A 57 -17.34 -28.03 16.78
N LEU A 58 -17.00 -28.66 17.91
CA LEU A 58 -15.91 -28.22 18.79
C LEU A 58 -14.53 -28.30 18.12
N LEU A 59 -14.28 -29.39 17.39
CA LEU A 59 -13.02 -29.60 16.67
C LEU A 59 -12.85 -28.57 15.54
N LEU A 60 -13.92 -28.23 14.81
CA LEU A 60 -13.88 -27.19 13.79
C LEU A 60 -13.63 -25.80 14.37
N LEU A 61 -14.10 -25.51 15.58
CA LEU A 61 -13.78 -24.27 16.29
C LEU A 61 -12.29 -24.17 16.66
N ALA A 62 -11.69 -25.29 17.03
CA ALA A 62 -10.28 -25.37 17.41
C ALA A 62 -9.32 -25.49 16.20
N ARG A 63 -9.81 -25.78 15.00
CA ARG A 63 -9.01 -26.15 13.81
C ARG A 63 -7.91 -25.16 13.44
N ARG A 64 -8.12 -23.87 13.69
CA ARG A 64 -7.15 -22.82 13.35
C ARG A 64 -6.07 -22.58 14.41
N ARG A 65 -6.31 -22.98 15.66
CA ARG A 65 -5.34 -22.81 16.76
C ARG A 65 -4.32 -23.94 16.78
N ALA A 66 -4.78 -25.17 16.55
CA ALA A 66 -3.95 -26.36 16.63
C ALA A 66 -4.33 -27.38 15.54
N PRO A 67 -3.97 -27.14 14.26
CA PRO A 67 -4.46 -27.95 13.14
C PRO A 67 -4.00 -29.41 13.19
N LEU A 68 -2.78 -29.69 13.66
CA LEU A 68 -2.26 -31.06 13.77
C LEU A 68 -2.92 -31.85 14.92
N PRO A 69 -2.99 -31.34 16.17
CA PRO A 69 -3.73 -32.00 17.24
C PRO A 69 -5.21 -32.21 16.90
N VAL A 70 -5.86 -31.22 16.28
CA VAL A 70 -7.26 -31.36 15.85
C VAL A 70 -7.41 -32.44 14.80
N LEU A 71 -6.50 -32.55 13.83
CA LEU A 71 -6.51 -33.66 12.87
C LEU A 71 -6.42 -35.01 13.59
N ALA A 72 -5.44 -35.17 14.49
CA ALA A 72 -5.27 -36.40 15.26
C ALA A 72 -6.54 -36.75 16.06
N LEU A 73 -7.14 -35.79 16.77
CA LEU A 73 -8.36 -35.99 17.53
C LEU A 73 -9.57 -36.33 16.65
N THR A 74 -9.71 -35.68 15.48
CA THR A 74 -10.79 -36.00 14.54
C THR A 74 -10.65 -37.41 13.98
N VAL A 75 -9.43 -37.85 13.66
CA VAL A 75 -9.17 -39.21 13.15
C VAL A 75 -9.40 -40.24 14.24
N LEU A 76 -8.90 -40.00 15.46
CA LEU A 76 -9.15 -40.88 16.61
C LEU A 76 -10.65 -40.98 16.94
N GLY A 77 -11.36 -39.87 16.89
CA GLY A 77 -12.81 -39.83 17.07
C GLY A 77 -13.55 -40.64 16.01
N GLU A 78 -13.14 -40.52 14.74
CA GLU A 78 -13.73 -41.30 13.64
C GLU A 78 -13.46 -42.80 13.78
N VAL A 79 -12.23 -43.18 14.15
CA VAL A 79 -11.86 -44.57 14.41
C VAL A 79 -12.70 -45.14 15.55
N ALA A 80 -12.76 -44.44 16.69
CA ALA A 80 -13.52 -44.87 17.85
C ALA A 80 -15.02 -44.99 17.53
N PHE A 81 -15.58 -44.00 16.82
CA PHE A 81 -16.97 -44.04 16.38
C PHE A 81 -17.24 -45.25 15.49
N THR A 82 -16.40 -45.48 14.48
CA THR A 82 -16.61 -46.57 13.53
C THR A 82 -16.52 -47.95 14.20
N VAL A 83 -15.61 -48.12 15.15
CA VAL A 83 -15.47 -49.37 15.91
C VAL A 83 -16.67 -49.61 16.83
N LEU A 84 -17.18 -48.58 17.50
CA LEU A 84 -18.30 -48.71 18.44
C LEU A 84 -19.67 -48.81 17.74
N ALA A 85 -19.87 -48.05 16.67
CA ALA A 85 -21.14 -47.98 15.95
C ALA A 85 -21.20 -48.93 14.75
N SER A 86 -20.11 -49.64 14.44
CA SER A 86 -19.96 -50.51 13.26
C SER A 86 -20.27 -49.83 11.91
N GLN A 87 -20.28 -48.49 11.89
CA GLN A 87 -20.55 -47.67 10.71
C GLN A 87 -19.79 -46.34 10.83
N PRO A 88 -19.30 -45.78 9.71
CA PRO A 88 -18.54 -44.53 9.72
C PRO A 88 -19.44 -43.32 10.01
N SER A 89 -18.89 -42.29 10.68
CA SER A 89 -19.67 -41.09 10.99
C SER A 89 -19.66 -40.11 9.82
N ARG A 90 -20.86 -39.75 9.34
CA ARG A 90 -21.03 -38.75 8.28
C ARG A 90 -20.52 -37.36 8.71
N ALA A 91 -20.74 -36.96 9.95
CA ALA A 91 -20.35 -35.64 10.47
C ALA A 91 -18.84 -35.51 10.68
N LEU A 92 -18.21 -36.54 11.25
CA LEU A 92 -16.75 -36.54 11.46
C LEU A 92 -15.99 -36.72 10.14
N LYS A 93 -16.51 -37.46 9.16
CA LYS A 93 -15.95 -37.53 7.81
C LYS A 93 -15.79 -36.16 7.16
N ILE A 94 -16.86 -35.34 7.16
CA ILE A 94 -16.80 -33.96 6.64
C ILE A 94 -15.79 -33.12 7.43
N THR A 95 -15.76 -33.30 8.75
CA THR A 95 -14.83 -32.61 9.64
C THR A 95 -13.38 -32.93 9.32
N VAL A 96 -13.03 -34.20 9.13
CA VAL A 96 -11.67 -34.63 8.77
C VAL A 96 -11.23 -34.01 7.44
N LEU A 97 -12.08 -34.00 6.42
CA LEU A 97 -11.76 -33.38 5.12
C LEU A 97 -11.46 -31.88 5.24
N LEU A 98 -12.27 -31.15 6.02
CA LEU A 98 -12.05 -29.73 6.31
C LEU A 98 -10.75 -29.47 7.08
N VAL A 99 -10.41 -30.37 8.01
CA VAL A 99 -9.17 -30.26 8.80
C VAL A 99 -7.95 -30.60 7.93
N ILE A 100 -8.02 -31.59 7.04
CA ILE A 100 -6.97 -31.88 6.05
C ILE A 100 -6.70 -30.66 5.17
N TYR A 101 -7.75 -30.03 4.64
CA TYR A 101 -7.62 -28.77 3.89
C TYR A 101 -6.93 -27.69 4.73
N THR A 102 -7.30 -27.57 6.01
CA THR A 102 -6.71 -26.58 6.92
C THR A 102 -5.23 -26.85 7.14
N VAL A 103 -4.84 -28.10 7.42
CA VAL A 103 -3.45 -28.53 7.61
C VAL A 103 -2.63 -28.27 6.34
N ALA A 104 -3.15 -28.65 5.17
CA ALA A 104 -2.50 -28.38 3.88
C ALA A 104 -2.29 -26.89 3.61
N ARG A 105 -3.19 -26.04 4.14
CA ARG A 105 -3.12 -24.59 4.00
C ARG A 105 -2.21 -23.90 5.03
N THR A 106 -2.03 -24.43 6.25
CA THR A 106 -1.26 -23.76 7.31
C THR A 106 0.11 -24.39 7.63
N VAL A 107 0.26 -25.72 7.55
CA VAL A 107 1.47 -26.47 7.98
C VAL A 107 2.45 -26.74 6.82
N PRO A 108 3.79 -26.82 7.01
CA PRO A 108 4.74 -27.06 5.91
C PRO A 108 4.37 -28.23 4.99
N ARG A 109 4.66 -28.09 3.68
CA ARG A 109 4.22 -29.05 2.63
C ARG A 109 4.55 -30.51 2.97
N ARG A 110 5.75 -30.79 3.47
CA ARG A 110 6.17 -32.16 3.84
C ARG A 110 5.30 -32.73 4.95
N THR A 111 5.11 -31.99 6.04
CA THR A 111 4.28 -32.41 7.17
C THR A 111 2.82 -32.55 6.77
N ALA A 112 2.30 -31.66 5.91
CA ALA A 112 0.93 -31.76 5.41
C ALA A 112 0.72 -33.02 4.54
N LEU A 113 1.68 -33.36 3.68
CA LEU A 113 1.64 -34.59 2.86
C LEU A 113 1.71 -35.85 3.74
N ILE A 114 2.60 -35.87 4.74
CA ILE A 114 2.71 -36.98 5.69
C ILE A 114 1.41 -37.13 6.48
N ALA A 115 0.86 -36.03 7.00
CA ALA A 115 -0.37 -36.05 7.77
C ALA A 115 -1.58 -36.49 6.93
N ALA A 116 -1.72 -35.98 5.70
CA ALA A 116 -2.78 -36.38 4.78
C ALA A 116 -2.65 -37.85 4.36
N GLY A 117 -1.43 -38.30 4.04
CA GLY A 117 -1.15 -39.70 3.70
C GLY A 117 -1.44 -40.65 4.86
N GLY A 118 -0.95 -40.34 6.06
CA GLY A 118 -1.22 -41.11 7.27
C GLY A 118 -2.72 -41.16 7.62
N THR A 119 -3.41 -40.02 7.51
CA THR A 119 -4.87 -39.97 7.71
C THR A 119 -5.61 -40.83 6.70
N SER A 120 -5.21 -40.79 5.42
CA SER A 120 -5.82 -41.60 4.36
C SER A 120 -5.65 -43.09 4.63
N LEU A 121 -4.45 -43.50 5.08
CA LEU A 121 -4.16 -44.89 5.41
C LEU A 121 -4.99 -45.38 6.60
N VAL A 122 -5.11 -44.58 7.66
CA VAL A 122 -5.92 -44.92 8.84
C VAL A 122 -7.40 -45.04 8.47
N LEU A 123 -7.94 -44.06 7.74
CA LEU A 123 -9.34 -44.10 7.31
C LEU A 123 -9.62 -45.28 6.36
N TYR A 124 -8.69 -45.59 5.45
CA TYR A 124 -8.79 -46.75 4.57
C TYR A 124 -8.87 -48.05 5.38
N ALA A 125 -8.00 -48.22 6.38
CA ALA A 125 -8.00 -49.40 7.24
C ALA A 125 -9.30 -49.55 8.04
N VAL A 126 -9.79 -48.44 8.61
CA VAL A 126 -11.03 -48.42 9.40
C VAL A 126 -12.27 -48.72 8.55
N ILE A 127 -12.38 -48.12 7.36
CA ILE A 127 -13.51 -48.36 6.44
C ILE A 127 -13.47 -49.79 5.92
N THR A 128 -12.29 -50.31 5.58
CA THR A 128 -12.11 -51.70 5.15
C THR A 128 -12.52 -52.68 6.23
N TYR A 129 -12.14 -52.41 7.48
CA TYR A 129 -12.55 -53.21 8.64
C TYR A 129 -14.07 -53.20 8.83
N ALA A 130 -14.71 -52.03 8.79
CA ALA A 130 -16.16 -51.91 8.97
C ALA A 130 -16.98 -52.55 7.84
N MET A 131 -16.50 -52.46 6.60
CA MET A 131 -17.16 -53.01 5.41
C MET A 131 -16.84 -54.49 5.16
N GLY A 132 -15.83 -55.05 5.84
CA GLY A 132 -15.36 -56.42 5.60
C GLY A 132 -14.78 -56.65 4.20
N SER A 133 -14.54 -55.58 3.41
CA SER A 133 -14.04 -55.66 2.04
C SER A 133 -13.06 -54.53 1.72
N ALA A 134 -11.85 -54.92 1.32
CA ALA A 134 -10.78 -54.01 0.91
C ALA A 134 -11.02 -53.36 -0.46
N TYR A 135 -11.94 -53.90 -1.26
CA TYR A 135 -12.27 -53.46 -2.61
C TYR A 135 -13.59 -52.70 -2.69
N SER A 136 -14.12 -52.23 -1.55
CA SER A 136 -15.28 -51.36 -1.57
C SER A 136 -14.93 -50.04 -2.29
N PRO A 137 -15.82 -49.53 -3.18
CA PRO A 137 -15.61 -48.23 -3.82
C PRO A 137 -15.38 -47.10 -2.81
N GLU A 138 -15.98 -47.22 -1.62
CA GLU A 138 -15.86 -46.28 -0.51
C GLU A 138 -14.44 -46.22 0.05
N ALA A 139 -13.76 -47.36 0.20
CA ALA A 139 -12.39 -47.40 0.69
C ALA A 139 -11.43 -46.74 -0.32
N GLY A 140 -11.60 -46.99 -1.62
CA GLY A 140 -10.83 -46.31 -2.67
C GLY A 140 -11.10 -44.79 -2.73
N ALA A 141 -12.35 -44.38 -2.51
CA ALA A 141 -12.75 -42.98 -2.52
C ALA A 141 -12.07 -42.16 -1.42
N VAL A 142 -11.62 -42.77 -0.32
CA VAL A 142 -10.88 -42.09 0.77
C VAL A 142 -9.68 -41.34 0.22
N PHE A 143 -8.83 -42.02 -0.56
CA PHE A 143 -7.63 -41.40 -1.14
C PHE A 143 -7.96 -40.26 -2.10
N ALA A 144 -9.04 -40.41 -2.88
CA ALA A 144 -9.49 -39.38 -3.79
C ALA A 144 -9.93 -38.12 -3.04
N TRP A 145 -10.78 -38.25 -2.01
CA TRP A 145 -11.28 -37.11 -1.25
C TRP A 145 -10.20 -36.47 -0.37
N THR A 146 -9.41 -37.25 0.37
CA THR A 146 -8.32 -36.71 1.19
C THR A 146 -7.25 -36.03 0.33
N GLY A 147 -6.89 -36.64 -0.81
CA GLY A 147 -5.97 -36.08 -1.79
C GLY A 147 -6.52 -34.79 -2.40
N MET A 148 -7.79 -34.76 -2.79
CA MET A 148 -8.45 -33.57 -3.33
C MET A 148 -8.43 -32.41 -2.33
N PHE A 149 -8.84 -32.62 -1.08
CA PHE A 149 -8.85 -31.55 -0.07
C PHE A 149 -7.44 -31.07 0.31
N ALA A 150 -6.46 -31.99 0.37
CA ALA A 150 -5.05 -31.63 0.56
C ALA A 150 -4.51 -30.81 -0.62
N ALA A 151 -4.83 -31.21 -1.86
CA ALA A 151 -4.43 -30.49 -3.07
C ALA A 151 -5.05 -29.10 -3.12
N VAL A 152 -6.35 -28.97 -2.86
CA VAL A 152 -7.04 -27.67 -2.80
C VAL A 152 -6.42 -26.77 -1.72
N GLY A 153 -6.12 -27.31 -0.53
CA GLY A 153 -5.44 -26.56 0.52
C GLY A 153 -4.03 -26.09 0.11
N GLY A 154 -3.27 -26.95 -0.56
CA GLY A 154 -1.94 -26.65 -1.08
C GLY A 154 -1.94 -25.61 -2.21
N THR A 155 -2.90 -25.70 -3.14
CA THR A 155 -3.09 -24.72 -4.23
C THR A 155 -3.46 -23.35 -3.67
N VAL A 156 -4.38 -23.30 -2.70
CA VAL A 156 -4.76 -22.05 -2.02
C VAL A 156 -3.56 -21.42 -1.32
N ARG A 157 -2.70 -22.21 -0.65
CA ARG A 157 -1.46 -21.67 -0.08
C ARG A 157 -0.56 -21.08 -1.16
N THR A 158 -0.30 -21.85 -2.21
CA THR A 158 0.61 -21.45 -3.30
C THR A 158 0.14 -20.17 -3.97
N TRP A 159 -1.17 -20.01 -4.17
CA TRP A 159 -1.75 -18.79 -4.71
C TRP A 159 -1.57 -17.60 -3.76
N ARG A 160 -1.76 -17.78 -2.45
CA ARG A 160 -1.54 -16.71 -1.47
C ARG A 160 -0.07 -16.27 -1.43
N ASP A 161 0.85 -17.22 -1.43
CA ASP A 161 2.29 -16.94 -1.44
C ASP A 161 2.69 -16.23 -2.75
N TYR A 162 2.12 -16.64 -3.88
CA TYR A 162 2.32 -15.99 -5.17
C TYR A 162 1.80 -14.55 -5.17
N VAL A 163 0.59 -14.31 -4.66
CA VAL A 163 0.01 -12.96 -4.59
C VAL A 163 0.85 -12.06 -3.69
N ALA A 164 1.28 -12.55 -2.52
CA ALA A 164 2.15 -11.79 -1.62
C ALA A 164 3.49 -11.45 -2.29
N ALA A 165 4.09 -12.40 -3.02
CA ALA A 165 5.34 -12.15 -3.76
C ALA A 165 5.15 -11.15 -4.91
N VAL A 166 4.01 -11.16 -5.59
CA VAL A 166 3.69 -10.19 -6.65
C VAL A 166 3.48 -8.79 -6.07
N GLU A 167 2.75 -8.67 -4.96
CA GLU A 167 2.52 -7.40 -4.27
C GLU A 167 3.84 -6.80 -3.77
N GLU A 168 4.71 -7.62 -3.17
CA GLU A 168 6.02 -7.19 -2.72
C GLU A 168 6.92 -6.74 -3.88
N ARG A 169 6.84 -7.41 -5.05
CA ARG A 169 7.55 -6.98 -6.27
C ARG A 169 6.99 -5.67 -6.82
N ALA A 170 5.68 -5.47 -6.78
CA ALA A 170 5.04 -4.24 -7.23
C ALA A 170 5.49 -3.05 -6.36
N LEU A 171 5.45 -3.20 -5.03
CA LEU A 171 5.92 -2.19 -4.08
C LEU A 171 7.40 -1.84 -4.29
N ARG A 172 8.26 -2.85 -4.51
CA ARG A 172 9.67 -2.62 -4.83
C ARG A 172 9.86 -1.86 -6.15
N ALA A 173 9.07 -2.19 -7.17
CA ALA A 173 9.15 -1.53 -8.47
C ALA A 173 8.64 -0.08 -8.43
N GLU A 174 7.63 0.21 -7.62
CA GLU A 174 7.17 1.58 -7.36
C GLU A 174 8.25 2.39 -6.64
N ALA A 175 8.82 1.85 -5.56
CA ALA A 175 9.89 2.50 -4.81
C ALA A 175 11.13 2.77 -5.68
N SER A 176 11.51 1.85 -6.57
CA SER A 176 12.64 2.07 -7.48
C SER A 176 12.35 3.17 -8.51
N LYS A 177 11.13 3.22 -9.06
CA LYS A 177 10.74 4.28 -10.01
C LYS A 177 10.73 5.66 -9.37
N GLU A 178 10.23 5.77 -8.13
CA GLU A 178 10.29 7.04 -7.40
C GLU A 178 11.72 7.48 -7.13
N ALA A 179 12.59 6.55 -6.74
CA ALA A 179 14.00 6.84 -6.51
C ALA A 179 14.71 7.28 -7.81
N GLU A 180 14.44 6.62 -8.93
CA GLU A 180 14.97 7.01 -10.24
C GLU A 180 14.44 8.38 -10.68
N ALA A 181 13.15 8.67 -10.47
CA ALA A 181 12.57 9.97 -10.81
C ALA A 181 13.23 11.09 -9.99
N ARG A 182 13.40 10.91 -8.67
CA ARG A 182 14.09 11.88 -7.81
C ARG A 182 15.55 12.05 -8.22
N ARG A 183 16.22 10.96 -8.58
CA ARG A 183 17.60 11.00 -9.07
C ARG A 183 17.72 11.79 -10.37
N ARG A 184 16.84 11.56 -11.35
CA ARG A 184 16.82 12.33 -12.62
C ARG A 184 16.59 13.81 -12.37
N VAL A 185 15.68 14.18 -11.47
CA VAL A 185 15.45 15.59 -11.10
C VAL A 185 16.70 16.20 -10.44
N ALA A 186 17.39 15.46 -9.57
CA ALA A 186 18.63 15.94 -8.95
C ALA A 186 19.77 16.11 -9.97
N GLU A 187 19.94 15.17 -10.90
CA GLU A 187 20.93 15.23 -11.98
C GLU A 187 20.65 16.44 -12.90
N GLU A 188 19.38 16.69 -13.20
CA GLU A 188 18.94 17.85 -13.99
C GLU A 188 19.29 19.17 -13.30
N ARG A 189 18.98 19.29 -12.00
CA ARG A 189 19.32 20.48 -11.21
C ARG A 189 20.83 20.76 -11.20
N LEU A 190 21.65 19.70 -11.11
CA LEU A 190 23.12 19.83 -11.18
C LEU A 190 23.62 20.20 -12.58
N ARG A 191 22.92 19.80 -13.64
CA ARG A 191 23.22 20.25 -15.00
C ARG A 191 22.93 21.74 -15.15
N ILE A 192 21.72 22.16 -14.76
CA ILE A 192 21.30 23.58 -14.81
C ILE A 192 22.28 24.45 -14.01
N ALA A 193 22.68 24.03 -12.80
CA ALA A 193 23.64 24.78 -11.99
C ALA A 193 25.01 24.96 -12.67
N ARG A 194 25.47 23.97 -13.44
CA ARG A 194 26.74 24.05 -14.19
C ARG A 194 26.61 24.96 -15.41
N GLU A 195 25.54 24.81 -16.19
CA GLU A 195 25.27 25.70 -17.33
C GLU A 195 25.18 27.16 -16.87
N LEU A 196 24.50 27.41 -15.74
CA LEU A 196 24.45 28.73 -15.11
C LEU A 196 25.85 29.22 -14.68
N HIS A 197 26.63 28.37 -14.02
CA HIS A 197 27.97 28.74 -13.55
C HIS A 197 28.90 29.09 -14.71
N ASP A 198 28.86 28.33 -15.80
CA ASP A 198 29.70 28.56 -16.97
C ASP A 198 29.37 29.90 -17.64
N VAL A 199 28.08 30.21 -17.82
CA VAL A 199 27.61 31.51 -18.36
C VAL A 199 28.04 32.66 -17.44
N ILE A 200 27.84 32.53 -16.13
CA ILE A 200 28.22 33.58 -15.17
C ILE A 200 29.74 33.78 -15.15
N ALA A 201 30.52 32.70 -15.08
CA ALA A 201 31.98 32.75 -15.03
C ALA A 201 32.56 33.44 -16.27
N HIS A 202 32.03 33.12 -17.46
CA HIS A 202 32.43 33.76 -18.71
C HIS A 202 32.21 35.27 -18.67
N HIS A 203 31.04 35.73 -18.24
CA HIS A 203 30.73 37.16 -18.16
C HIS A 203 31.56 37.90 -17.11
N ILE A 204 31.80 37.29 -15.95
CA ILE A 204 32.66 37.87 -14.92
C ILE A 204 34.09 38.03 -15.44
N ALA A 205 34.61 37.03 -16.16
CA ALA A 205 35.93 37.13 -16.78
C ALA A 205 36.01 38.29 -17.78
N LEU A 206 34.99 38.46 -18.64
CA LEU A 206 34.94 39.55 -19.62
C LEU A 206 34.88 40.93 -18.93
N ILE A 207 34.03 41.09 -17.91
CA ILE A 207 33.93 42.33 -17.12
C ILE A 207 35.27 42.66 -16.46
N THR A 208 35.96 41.65 -15.90
CA THR A 208 37.25 41.84 -15.21
C THR A 208 38.34 42.29 -16.19
N ILE A 209 38.39 41.70 -17.38
CA ILE A 209 39.32 42.11 -18.45
C ILE A 209 39.03 43.55 -18.88
N GLN A 210 37.77 43.89 -19.15
CA GLN A 210 37.40 45.25 -19.58
C GLN A 210 37.63 46.30 -18.49
N ALA A 211 37.44 45.95 -17.21
CA ALA A 211 37.76 46.83 -16.09
C ALA A 211 39.27 47.11 -16.01
N GLY A 212 40.11 46.10 -16.27
CA GLY A 212 41.55 46.28 -16.39
C GLY A 212 41.94 47.22 -17.54
N VAL A 213 41.29 47.08 -18.71
CA VAL A 213 41.50 47.98 -19.86
C VAL A 213 41.07 49.41 -19.54
N ALA A 214 39.90 49.61 -18.93
CA ALA A 214 39.43 50.92 -18.50
C ALA A 214 40.40 51.58 -17.51
N GLY A 215 40.92 50.82 -16.55
CA GLY A 215 41.92 51.30 -15.59
C GLY A 215 43.23 51.74 -16.24
N HIS A 216 43.68 51.06 -17.30
CA HIS A 216 44.90 51.41 -18.03
C HIS A 216 44.78 52.74 -18.79
N PHE A 217 43.61 53.02 -19.36
CA PHE A 217 43.39 54.24 -20.17
C PHE A 217 42.85 55.43 -19.38
N LEU A 218 42.52 55.26 -18.09
CA LEU A 218 41.80 56.25 -17.26
C LEU A 218 42.48 57.63 -17.17
N ARG A 219 43.82 57.68 -17.19
CA ARG A 219 44.59 58.93 -17.08
C ARG A 219 45.06 59.49 -18.42
N ASP A 220 45.47 58.60 -19.33
CA ASP A 220 46.13 59.00 -20.57
C ASP A 220 45.17 59.15 -21.74
N ARG A 221 44.02 58.43 -21.73
CA ARG A 221 43.00 58.45 -22.80
C ARG A 221 41.58 58.26 -22.22
N PRO A 222 41.01 59.30 -21.60
CA PRO A 222 39.72 59.20 -20.92
C PRO A 222 38.58 58.75 -21.84
N ASP A 223 38.58 59.19 -23.11
CA ASP A 223 37.57 58.79 -24.10
C ASP A 223 37.55 57.27 -24.35
N GLN A 224 38.72 56.60 -24.32
CA GLN A 224 38.80 55.15 -24.49
C GLN A 224 38.42 54.38 -23.21
N ALA A 225 38.67 54.97 -22.04
CA ALA A 225 38.22 54.42 -20.78
C ALA A 225 36.69 54.46 -20.66
N ASP A 226 36.04 55.52 -21.17
CA ASP A 226 34.58 55.68 -21.15
C ASP A 226 33.89 54.62 -22.04
N VAL A 227 34.48 54.30 -23.20
CA VAL A 227 34.03 53.19 -24.06
C VAL A 227 34.12 51.84 -23.32
N ALA A 228 35.24 51.54 -22.68
CA ALA A 228 35.42 50.29 -21.92
C ALA A 228 34.44 50.18 -20.73
N LEU A 229 34.17 51.28 -20.02
CA LEU A 229 33.16 51.35 -18.96
C LEU A 229 31.73 51.19 -19.51
N GLY A 230 31.46 51.67 -20.72
CA GLY A 230 30.22 51.43 -21.45
C GLY A 230 29.99 49.93 -21.69
N HIS A 231 31.00 49.23 -22.21
CA HIS A 231 30.92 47.78 -22.43
C HIS A 231 30.71 46.98 -21.13
N ILE A 232 31.32 47.39 -20.00
CA ILE A 232 31.07 46.78 -18.68
C ILE A 232 29.62 46.97 -18.26
N ARG A 233 29.06 48.18 -18.48
CA ARG A 233 27.69 48.53 -18.09
C ARG A 233 26.67 47.74 -18.90
N ASP A 234 26.90 47.59 -20.19
CA ASP A 234 26.07 46.79 -21.09
C ASP A 234 26.17 45.30 -20.74
N GLY A 235 27.38 44.77 -20.55
CA GLY A 235 27.60 43.38 -20.14
C GLY A 235 26.94 43.02 -18.80
N GLY A 236 27.03 43.90 -17.81
CA GLY A 236 26.36 43.72 -16.52
C GLY A 236 24.83 43.74 -16.63
N ARG A 237 24.27 44.55 -17.54
CA ARG A 237 22.82 44.63 -17.78
C ARG A 237 22.30 43.36 -18.45
N THR A 238 23.01 42.86 -19.45
CA THR A 238 22.70 41.59 -20.14
C THR A 238 22.66 40.41 -19.16
N VAL A 239 23.64 40.30 -18.25
CA VAL A 239 23.66 39.21 -17.25
C VAL A 239 22.46 39.29 -16.29
N LEU A 240 22.11 40.49 -15.83
CA LEU A 240 20.95 40.66 -14.94
C LEU A 240 19.63 40.32 -15.65
N ASP A 241 19.50 40.64 -16.94
CA ASP A 241 18.33 40.29 -17.75
C ASP A 241 18.24 38.77 -17.99
N GLU A 242 19.34 38.10 -18.31
CA GLU A 242 19.39 36.64 -18.49
C GLU A 242 19.06 35.87 -17.20
N LEU A 243 19.64 36.29 -16.07
CA LEU A 243 19.33 35.70 -14.75
C LEU A 243 17.89 35.94 -14.33
N GLY A 244 17.35 37.14 -14.59
CA GLY A 244 15.96 37.49 -14.30
C GLY A 244 14.97 36.64 -15.10
N SER A 245 15.27 36.39 -16.38
CA SER A 245 14.48 35.52 -17.26
C SER A 245 14.46 34.07 -16.78
N LEU A 246 15.62 33.50 -16.42
CA LEU A 246 15.71 32.12 -15.92
C LEU A 246 15.02 31.93 -14.55
N LEU A 247 15.13 32.90 -13.65
CA LEU A 247 14.39 32.90 -12.36
C LEU A 247 12.87 32.98 -12.57
N HIS A 248 12.42 33.76 -13.56
CA HIS A 248 11.00 33.86 -13.89
C HIS A 248 10.42 32.51 -14.35
N VAL A 249 11.17 31.78 -15.18
CA VAL A 249 10.78 30.44 -15.67
C VAL A 249 10.76 29.41 -14.54
N LEU A 250 11.77 29.38 -13.67
CA LEU A 250 11.81 28.47 -12.51
C LEU A 250 10.67 28.74 -11.51
N ARG A 251 10.26 29.99 -11.32
CA ARG A 251 9.16 30.37 -10.42
C ARG A 251 7.79 29.95 -10.95
N GLN A 252 7.53 30.11 -12.25
CA GLN A 252 6.29 29.60 -12.87
C GLN A 252 6.21 28.07 -12.88
N SER A 253 7.35 27.38 -12.89
CA SER A 253 7.42 25.91 -12.90
C SER A 253 7.19 25.28 -11.52
N GLY A 254 7.50 26.01 -10.44
CA GLY A 254 7.33 25.58 -9.05
C GLY A 254 5.89 25.71 -8.54
N ASP A 255 5.13 26.69 -9.03
CA ASP A 255 3.77 26.99 -8.56
C ASP A 255 2.71 25.93 -8.97
N ALA A 256 3.06 24.98 -9.84
CA ALA A 256 2.16 23.87 -10.21
C ALA A 256 2.18 22.69 -9.22
N SER A 257 3.10 22.68 -8.23
CA SER A 257 3.36 21.49 -7.40
C SER A 257 3.25 21.70 -5.88
N ASP A 258 3.11 22.94 -5.39
CA ASP A 258 3.22 23.25 -3.96
C ASP A 258 2.07 24.16 -3.49
N GLU A 259 0.89 23.56 -3.26
CA GLU A 259 -0.31 24.23 -2.70
C GLU A 259 -0.15 24.70 -1.23
N THR A 260 1.05 24.68 -0.63
CA THR A 260 1.22 24.90 0.82
C THR A 260 2.30 25.91 1.25
N GLN A 261 2.96 26.66 0.35
CA GLN A 261 3.79 27.79 0.80
C GLN A 261 3.00 29.11 0.79
N PRO A 262 2.92 29.84 1.92
CA PRO A 262 2.27 31.15 1.96
C PRO A 262 2.95 32.05 0.95
N THR A 263 2.20 32.44 -0.07
CA THR A 263 2.59 33.41 -1.09
C THR A 263 3.09 34.66 -0.37
N GLU A 264 4.39 34.95 -0.38
CA GLU A 264 4.84 36.29 -0.01
C GLU A 264 4.19 37.26 -1.01
N PRO A 265 3.34 38.19 -0.54
CA PRO A 265 2.59 39.06 -1.45
C PRO A 265 3.58 39.89 -2.27
N VAL A 266 3.27 40.06 -3.55
CA VAL A 266 4.02 40.90 -4.50
C VAL A 266 4.45 42.20 -3.79
N PRO A 267 5.75 42.57 -3.81
CA PRO A 267 6.26 43.71 -3.03
C PRO A 267 5.41 44.97 -3.27
N GLY A 268 4.75 45.45 -2.21
CA GLY A 268 3.90 46.63 -2.28
C GLY A 268 4.69 47.94 -2.28
N LEU A 269 4.00 49.05 -2.59
CA LEU A 269 4.53 50.42 -2.61
C LEU A 269 5.15 50.88 -1.28
N SER A 270 4.95 50.14 -0.18
CA SER A 270 5.59 50.39 1.12
C SER A 270 7.12 50.25 1.08
N ARG A 271 7.69 49.48 0.14
CA ARG A 271 9.15 49.35 -0.02
C ARG A 271 9.77 50.35 -0.98
N LEU A 272 8.96 51.23 -1.58
CA LEU A 272 9.43 52.23 -2.56
C LEU A 272 10.48 53.18 -1.95
N GLY A 273 10.33 53.54 -0.66
CA GLY A 273 11.29 54.40 0.05
C GLY A 273 12.71 53.81 0.08
N GLY A 274 12.85 52.54 0.49
CA GLY A 274 14.16 51.88 0.51
C GLY A 274 14.76 51.67 -0.88
N LEU A 275 13.93 51.50 -1.91
CA LEU A 275 14.40 51.43 -3.30
C LEU A 275 14.96 52.79 -3.75
N LEU A 276 14.27 53.89 -3.46
CA LEU A 276 14.71 55.25 -3.79
C LEU A 276 16.05 55.56 -3.10
N GLU A 277 16.18 55.18 -1.82
CA GLU A 277 17.43 55.34 -1.05
C GLU A 277 18.58 54.56 -1.68
N SER A 278 18.36 53.31 -2.08
CA SER A 278 19.39 52.48 -2.72
C SER A 278 19.87 53.06 -4.07
N LEU A 279 18.96 53.65 -4.85
CA LEU A 279 19.30 54.30 -6.13
C LEU A 279 20.06 55.60 -5.93
N THR A 280 19.71 56.39 -4.91
CA THR A 280 20.49 57.59 -4.55
C THR A 280 21.86 57.24 -3.98
N ALA A 281 21.98 56.16 -3.20
CA ALA A 281 23.27 55.67 -2.71
C ALA A 281 24.17 55.17 -3.85
N ALA A 282 23.59 54.68 -4.94
CA ALA A 282 24.28 54.34 -6.18
C ALA A 282 24.60 55.57 -7.08
N GLY A 283 24.29 56.79 -6.63
CA GLY A 283 24.66 58.04 -7.31
C GLY A 283 23.67 58.54 -8.36
N LEU A 284 22.47 57.96 -8.46
CA LEU A 284 21.42 58.41 -9.38
C LEU A 284 20.61 59.57 -8.78
N SER A 285 20.38 60.63 -9.57
CA SER A 285 19.52 61.75 -9.15
C SER A 285 18.04 61.40 -9.34
N VAL A 286 17.33 61.13 -8.24
CA VAL A 286 15.93 60.70 -8.30
C VAL A 286 15.00 61.81 -7.81
N ARG A 287 14.03 62.22 -8.64
CA ARG A 287 12.94 63.13 -8.28
C ARG A 287 11.63 62.35 -8.16
N HIS A 288 11.14 62.20 -6.94
CA HIS A 288 9.87 61.56 -6.64
C HIS A 288 8.77 62.61 -6.41
N ARG A 289 7.62 62.46 -7.07
CA ARG A 289 6.44 63.33 -6.88
C ARG A 289 5.22 62.45 -6.64
N GLN A 290 4.65 62.50 -5.44
CA GLN A 290 3.44 61.76 -5.09
C GLN A 290 2.22 62.68 -5.24
N ALA A 291 1.25 62.27 -6.07
CA ALA A 291 -0.02 62.97 -6.24
C ALA A 291 -1.17 62.04 -5.85
N GLY A 292 -1.99 62.46 -4.87
CA GLY A 292 -3.11 61.70 -4.31
C GLY A 292 -3.00 61.49 -2.80
N ARG A 293 -4.15 61.42 -2.08
CA ARG A 293 -4.20 61.00 -0.67
C ARG A 293 -3.97 59.49 -0.59
N ALA A 294 -3.11 59.05 0.32
CA ALA A 294 -2.95 57.63 0.63
C ALA A 294 -4.34 57.01 0.95
N PRO A 295 -4.70 55.85 0.37
CA PRO A 295 -5.91 55.16 0.78
C PRO A 295 -5.84 54.88 2.28
N CYS A 296 -6.87 55.28 3.03
CA CYS A 296 -7.01 54.86 4.42
C CYS A 296 -6.92 53.33 4.46
N ARG A 297 -5.93 52.83 5.19
CA ARG A 297 -5.73 51.41 5.46
C ARG A 297 -7.04 50.83 6.01
N PRO A 298 -7.71 49.87 5.32
CA PRO A 298 -8.86 49.22 5.93
C PRO A 298 -8.40 48.48 7.20
N PRO A 299 -9.19 48.47 8.27
CA PRO A 299 -8.83 47.79 9.52
C PRO A 299 -8.56 46.30 9.25
N SER A 300 -7.47 45.77 9.79
CA SER A 300 -6.99 44.40 9.60
C SER A 300 -7.78 43.35 10.39
N THR A 301 -9.04 43.61 10.70
CA THR A 301 -9.91 42.68 11.41
C THR A 301 -11.26 42.65 10.73
N TRP A 302 -11.52 41.58 9.98
CA TRP A 302 -12.88 41.16 9.71
C TRP A 302 -13.49 40.71 11.05
N PRO A 303 -14.61 41.26 11.53
CA PRO A 303 -15.30 40.70 12.68
C PRO A 303 -15.84 39.31 12.32
N PRO A 304 -15.79 38.32 13.23
CA PRO A 304 -16.39 37.02 12.99
C PRO A 304 -17.90 37.20 12.76
N THR A 305 -18.40 36.59 11.70
CA THR A 305 -19.82 36.51 11.38
C THR A 305 -20.56 35.89 12.57
N ALA A 306 -21.38 36.69 13.24
CA ALA A 306 -22.33 36.21 14.23
C ALA A 306 -23.30 35.27 13.53
N SER A 307 -23.18 33.97 13.80
CA SER A 307 -24.18 32.98 13.44
C SER A 307 -25.49 33.33 14.14
N SER A 308 -26.50 33.63 13.34
CA SER A 308 -27.88 33.80 13.77
C SER A 308 -28.39 32.49 14.36
N ARG A 309 -28.57 32.44 15.69
CA ARG A 309 -29.59 31.59 16.31
C ARG A 309 -30.95 32.19 16.00
N ARG A 310 -31.74 31.53 15.16
CA ARG A 310 -33.22 31.56 15.18
C ARG A 310 -33.72 30.22 14.62
N GLY A 311 -34.62 29.58 15.35
CA GLY A 311 -35.31 28.34 15.00
C GLY A 311 -35.11 27.28 16.05
#